data_AF-A0A3A4U7Y4-F1
#
_entry.id   AF-A0A3A4U7Y4-F1
#
_cell.length_a   1.000
_cell.length_b   1.000
_cell.length_c   1.000
_cell.angle_alpha   90.00
_cell.angle_beta   90.00
_cell.angle_gamma   90.00
#
_symmetry.space_group_name_H-M   'P 1'
#
loop_
_entity.id
_entity.type
_entity.pdbx_description
1 polymer ?
#
loop_
_entity_poly.entity_id
_entity_poly.type
_entity_poly.pdbx_seq_one_letter_code
_entity_poly.pdbx_strand_id
1 'polypeptide(L)'
;MARRWKNQLAENGKTLAHWYTVPEAHHDEVVGWDAPAAIREHLWACVLRDPPAESPRMARRLDATRRLLGERVPGVTEVAAEGESLLARTLSLCLFGDFLSCYVALLRGVDPTPVPLIAGLKEEIARG
;
A
#
# COMPACT_ATOMS: atom_id res chain seq x y z
N MET A 1 7.26 5.59 -0.14
CA MET A 1 6.24 5.38 0.92
C MET A 1 5.44 4.09 0.74
N ALA A 2 4.97 3.74 -0.47
CA ALA A 2 4.17 2.53 -0.70
C ALA A 2 4.78 1.22 -0.12
N ARG A 3 6.08 0.99 -0.31
CA ARG A 3 6.80 -0.15 0.29
C ARG A 3 6.65 -0.21 1.82
N ARG A 4 6.70 0.94 2.50
CA ARG A 4 6.54 1.01 3.96
C ARG A 4 5.12 0.59 4.34
N TRP A 5 4.11 1.14 3.69
CA TRP A 5 2.71 0.79 3.95
C TRP A 5 2.47 -0.71 3.78
N LYS A 6 2.99 -1.30 2.71
CA LYS A 6 2.93 -2.75 2.48
C LYS A 6 3.53 -3.54 3.65
N ASN A 7 4.68 -3.11 4.18
CA ASN A 7 5.31 -3.78 5.31
C ASN A 7 4.49 -3.59 6.60
N GLN A 8 4.02 -2.38 6.90
CA GLN A 8 3.24 -2.10 8.11
C GLN A 8 1.89 -2.82 8.09
N LEU A 9 1.22 -2.92 6.95
CA LEU A 9 0.00 -3.72 6.78
C LEU A 9 0.26 -5.21 7.05
N ALA A 10 1.42 -5.74 6.65
CA ALA A 10 1.78 -7.13 6.92
C ALA A 10 2.16 -7.34 8.40
N GLU A 11 2.98 -6.46 8.96
CA GLU A 11 3.49 -6.57 10.32
C GLU A 11 2.40 -6.30 11.37
N ASN A 12 1.68 -5.19 11.26
CA ASN A 12 0.66 -4.78 12.24
C ASN A 12 -0.72 -5.31 11.83
N GLY A 13 -1.14 -5.01 10.60
CA GLY A 13 -2.48 -5.35 10.09
C GLY A 13 -2.70 -6.82 9.75
N LYS A 14 -1.66 -7.66 9.85
CA LYS A 14 -1.65 -9.09 9.44
C LYS A 14 -2.29 -9.31 8.06
N THR A 15 -2.05 -8.38 7.15
CA THR A 15 -2.68 -8.31 5.83
C THR A 15 -1.61 -8.40 4.76
N LEU A 16 -1.77 -9.36 3.84
CA LEU A 16 -0.93 -9.42 2.64
C LEU A 16 -1.19 -8.19 1.77
N ALA A 17 -0.11 -7.54 1.36
CA ALA A 17 -0.17 -6.35 0.53
C ALA A 17 0.95 -6.39 -0.51
N HIS A 18 0.72 -5.68 -1.61
CA HIS A 18 1.69 -5.45 -2.66
C HIS A 18 1.91 -3.93 -2.84
N TRP A 19 3.08 -3.54 -3.32
CA TRP A 19 3.38 -2.14 -3.67
C TRP A 19 4.15 -2.05 -4.98
N TYR A 20 3.91 -0.98 -5.74
CA TYR A 20 4.68 -0.62 -6.94
C TYR A 20 4.86 0.89 -7.03
N THR A 21 5.70 1.34 -7.96
CA THR A 21 5.88 2.76 -8.32
C THR A 21 5.32 3.03 -9.71
N VAL A 22 4.79 4.21 -9.92
CA VAL A 22 4.46 4.71 -11.26
C VAL A 22 5.67 5.50 -11.78
N PRO A 23 6.13 5.29 -13.03
CA PRO A 23 5.44 4.59 -14.11
C PRO A 23 5.67 3.07 -14.23
N GLU A 24 6.55 2.46 -13.45
CA GLU A 24 6.98 1.07 -13.59
C GLU A 24 5.82 0.07 -13.49
N ALA A 25 4.84 0.34 -12.63
CA ALA A 25 3.60 -0.43 -12.51
C ALA A 25 2.85 -0.56 -13.86
N HIS A 26 3.03 0.38 -14.79
CA HIS A 26 2.39 0.36 -16.10
C HIS A 26 3.10 -0.58 -17.09
N HIS A 27 4.31 -1.02 -16.78
CA HIS A 27 5.06 -1.95 -17.63
C HIS A 27 4.76 -3.41 -17.27
N ASP A 28 4.71 -3.72 -15.97
CA ASP A 28 4.68 -5.12 -15.52
C ASP A 28 3.38 -5.51 -14.82
N GLU A 29 2.75 -4.58 -14.09
CA GLU A 29 1.65 -4.92 -13.18
C GLU A 29 0.26 -4.62 -13.73
N VAL A 30 0.13 -3.59 -14.58
CA VAL A 30 -1.19 -3.11 -15.05
C VAL A 30 -2.06 -4.23 -15.65
N VAL A 31 -1.44 -5.22 -16.28
CA VAL A 31 -2.12 -6.41 -16.85
C VAL A 31 -2.55 -7.42 -15.79
N GLY A 32 -1.88 -7.48 -14.64
CA GLY A 32 -2.22 -8.34 -13.52
C GLY A 32 -3.56 -7.97 -12.87
N TRP A 33 -4.02 -6.73 -13.06
CA TRP A 33 -5.33 -6.27 -12.59
C TRP A 33 -6.50 -6.83 -13.39
N ASP A 34 -6.26 -7.61 -14.45
CA ASP A 34 -7.27 -8.42 -15.14
C ASP A 34 -7.37 -9.86 -14.57
N ALA A 35 -6.80 -10.09 -13.37
CA ALA A 35 -6.93 -11.35 -12.64
C ALA A 35 -8.40 -11.80 -12.48
N PRO A 36 -8.67 -13.10 -12.22
CA PRO A 36 -10.02 -13.59 -11.97
C PRO A 36 -10.78 -12.78 -10.91
N ALA A 37 -12.09 -12.61 -11.10
CA ALA A 37 -12.94 -11.82 -10.20
C ALA A 37 -12.84 -12.27 -8.73
N ALA A 38 -12.76 -13.58 -8.50
CA ALA A 38 -12.57 -14.19 -7.17
C ALA A 38 -11.29 -13.76 -6.44
N ILE A 39 -10.32 -13.17 -7.15
CA ILE A 39 -9.15 -12.54 -6.53
C ILE A 39 -9.40 -11.04 -6.38
N ARG A 40 -9.82 -10.37 -7.47
CA ARG A 40 -9.96 -8.91 -7.52
C ARG A 40 -10.98 -8.35 -6.53
N GLU A 41 -12.03 -9.11 -6.22
CA GLU A 41 -13.05 -8.71 -5.24
C GLU A 41 -12.52 -8.60 -3.80
N HIS A 42 -11.32 -9.13 -3.55
CA HIS A 42 -10.62 -9.03 -2.27
C HIS A 42 -9.48 -8.01 -2.29
N LEU A 43 -9.30 -7.28 -3.39
CA LEU A 43 -8.25 -6.27 -3.52
C LEU A 43 -8.80 -4.88 -3.30
N TRP A 44 -8.00 -4.03 -2.67
CA TRP A 44 -8.25 -2.59 -2.55
C TRP A 44 -6.97 -1.84 -2.90
N ALA A 45 -7.06 -0.84 -3.77
CA ALA A 45 -5.90 -0.07 -4.18
C ALA A 45 -5.77 1.23 -3.39
N CYS A 46 -4.55 1.55 -2.95
CA CYS A 46 -4.21 2.84 -2.37
C CYS A 46 -3.22 3.56 -3.27
N VAL A 47 -3.59 4.73 -3.78
CA VAL A 47 -2.73 5.59 -4.60
C VAL A 47 -2.17 6.71 -3.73
N LEU A 48 -0.87 6.68 -3.46
CA LEU A 48 -0.18 7.71 -2.68
C LEU A 48 0.31 8.83 -3.59
N ARG A 49 -0.02 10.08 -3.25
CA ARG A 49 0.25 11.26 -4.07
C ARG A 49 1.09 12.29 -3.34
N ASP A 50 1.89 13.05 -4.08
CA ASP A 50 2.60 14.24 -3.58
C ASP A 50 2.36 15.37 -4.59
N PRO A 51 1.17 16.02 -4.58
CA PRO A 51 0.81 16.99 -5.60
C PRO A 51 1.83 18.12 -5.81
N PRO A 52 2.46 18.69 -4.76
CA PRO A 52 3.54 19.66 -4.93
C PRO A 52 4.76 19.15 -5.70
N ALA A 53 5.05 17.85 -5.67
CA ALA A 53 6.18 17.22 -6.37
C ALA A 53 5.79 16.54 -7.70
N GLU A 54 4.50 16.45 -8.01
CA GLU A 54 4.02 15.80 -9.22
C GLU A 54 4.20 16.68 -10.46
N SER A 55 4.93 16.17 -11.47
CA SER A 55 4.85 16.77 -12.80
C SER A 55 3.46 16.58 -13.42
N PRO A 56 3.01 17.46 -14.34
CA PRO A 56 1.73 17.28 -15.03
C PRO A 56 1.59 15.92 -15.72
N ARG A 57 2.71 15.34 -16.19
CA ARG A 57 2.73 13.99 -16.78
C ARG A 57 2.52 12.91 -15.73
N MET A 58 3.11 13.05 -14.54
CA MET A 58 2.93 12.11 -13.44
C MET A 58 1.49 12.16 -12.92
N ALA A 59 0.93 13.35 -12.71
CA ALA A 59 -0.45 13.52 -12.29
C ALA A 59 -1.43 12.79 -13.23
N ARG A 60 -1.29 13.01 -14.55
CA ARG A 60 -2.09 12.28 -15.56
C ARG A 60 -1.92 10.77 -15.50
N ARG A 61 -0.71 10.28 -15.19
CA ARG A 61 -0.49 8.83 -15.04
C ARG A 61 -1.25 8.30 -13.84
N LEU A 62 -1.13 8.95 -12.68
CA LEU A 62 -1.82 8.56 -11.45
C LEU A 62 -3.34 8.62 -11.60
N ASP A 63 -3.87 9.65 -12.26
CA ASP A 63 -5.30 9.77 -12.57
C ASP A 63 -5.78 8.62 -13.47
N ALA A 64 -4.99 8.27 -14.49
CA ALA A 64 -5.29 7.14 -15.37
C ALA A 64 -5.21 5.80 -14.62
N THR A 65 -4.22 5.60 -13.75
CA THR A 65 -4.10 4.42 -12.88
C THR A 65 -5.35 4.30 -12.03
N ARG A 66 -5.75 5.36 -11.32
CA ARG A 66 -6.93 5.37 -10.46
C ARG A 66 -8.20 4.97 -11.20
N ARG A 67 -8.43 5.53 -12.39
CA ARG A 67 -9.59 5.20 -13.22
C ARG A 67 -9.56 3.73 -13.66
N LEU A 68 -8.43 3.27 -14.19
CA LEU A 68 -8.27 1.91 -14.68
C LEU A 68 -8.50 0.87 -13.57
N LEU A 69 -7.97 1.12 -12.38
CA LEU A 69 -8.16 0.25 -11.21
C LEU A 69 -9.59 0.33 -10.67
N GLY A 70 -10.22 1.50 -10.67
CA GLY A 70 -11.60 1.68 -10.19
C GLY A 70 -12.65 0.87 -10.96
N GLU A 71 -12.35 0.48 -12.20
CA GLU A 71 -13.18 -0.42 -13.00
C GLU A 71 -12.95 -1.91 -12.69
N ARG A 72 -11.89 -2.23 -11.93
CA ARG A 72 -11.39 -3.60 -11.73
C ARG A 72 -11.44 -4.08 -10.28
N VAL A 73 -11.47 -3.19 -9.30
CA VAL A 73 -11.50 -3.57 -7.89
C VAL A 73 -12.66 -2.90 -7.17
N PRO A 74 -13.10 -3.45 -6.02
CA PRO A 74 -14.14 -2.85 -5.19
C PRO A 74 -13.91 -1.38 -4.82
N GLY A 75 -12.65 -0.94 -4.77
CA GLY A 75 -12.35 0.48 -4.61
C GLY A 75 -10.89 0.87 -4.68
N VAL A 76 -10.71 2.18 -4.88
CA VAL A 76 -9.41 2.84 -4.96
C VAL A 76 -9.46 4.08 -4.06
N THR A 77 -8.59 4.12 -3.06
CA THR A 77 -8.41 5.29 -2.19
C THR A 77 -7.19 6.08 -2.63
N GLU A 78 -7.34 7.38 -2.76
CA GLU A 78 -6.21 8.29 -2.97
C GLU A 78 -5.83 8.94 -1.64
N VAL A 79 -4.54 8.98 -1.34
CA VAL A 79 -4.01 9.64 -0.14
C VAL A 79 -2.91 10.60 -0.57
N ALA A 80 -3.19 11.89 -0.46
CA ALA A 80 -2.26 12.96 -0.77
C ALA A 80 -1.38 13.28 0.44
N ALA A 81 -0.11 13.56 0.19
CA ALA A 81 0.82 14.02 1.21
C ALA A 81 0.48 15.44 1.66
N GLU A 82 0.60 15.69 2.95
CA GLU A 82 0.26 16.97 3.58
C GLU A 82 1.50 17.62 4.21
N GLY A 83 1.60 18.95 4.09
CA GLY A 83 2.69 19.75 4.65
C GLY A 83 3.50 20.53 3.62
N GLU A 84 4.24 21.52 4.10
CA GLU A 84 4.97 22.47 3.22
C GLU A 84 6.31 21.92 2.74
N SER A 85 7.06 21.24 3.63
CA SER A 85 8.37 20.68 3.31
C SER A 85 8.27 19.23 2.82
N LEU A 86 9.28 18.78 2.06
CA LEU A 86 9.38 17.37 1.65
C LEU A 86 9.36 16.41 2.85
N LEU A 87 10.02 16.81 3.95
CA LEU A 87 10.03 16.02 5.18
C LEU A 87 8.63 15.92 5.79
N ALA A 88 7.91 17.04 5.91
CA ALA A 88 6.56 17.06 6.44
C ALA A 88 5.61 16.18 5.61
N ARG A 89 5.67 16.31 4.27
CA ARG A 89 4.88 15.47 3.34
C ARG A 89 5.22 14.00 3.45
N THR A 90 6.50 13.66 3.53
CA THR A 90 6.93 12.26 3.73
C THR A 90 6.43 11.70 5.06
N LEU A 91 6.53 12.48 6.14
CA LEU A 91 6.07 12.09 7.46
C LEU A 91 4.55 11.96 7.53
N SER A 92 3.79 12.81 6.84
CA SER A 92 2.32 12.71 6.79
C SER A 92 1.86 11.36 6.25
N LEU A 93 2.43 10.92 5.12
CA LEU A 93 2.16 9.61 4.53
C LEU A 93 2.69 8.47 5.41
N CYS A 94 3.82 8.67 6.10
CA CYS A 94 4.38 7.69 7.02
C CYS A 94 3.41 7.43 8.19
N LEU A 95 3.02 8.49 8.89
CA LEU A 95 2.12 8.42 10.04
C LEU A 95 0.76 7.88 9.66
N PHE A 96 0.18 8.35 8.54
CA PHE A 96 -1.10 7.83 8.05
C PHE A 96 -1.03 6.32 7.82
N GLY A 97 0.02 5.83 7.16
CA GLY A 97 0.20 4.40 6.89
C GLY A 97 0.37 3.57 8.15
N ASP A 98 1.13 4.09 9.12
CA ASP A 98 1.35 3.43 10.42
C ASP A 98 0.01 3.31 11.18
N PHE A 99 -0.76 4.40 11.29
CA PHE A 99 -2.10 4.37 11.89
C PHE A 99 -3.04 3.43 11.12
N LEU A 100 -3.12 3.56 9.79
CA LEU A 100 -3.95 2.70 8.95
C LEU A 100 -3.69 1.22 9.24
N SER A 101 -2.42 0.82 9.36
CA SER A 101 -2.07 -0.58 9.63
C SER A 101 -2.58 -1.08 10.98
N CYS A 102 -2.52 -0.26 12.03
CA CYS A 102 -3.05 -0.58 13.35
C CYS A 102 -4.59 -0.61 13.34
N TYR A 103 -5.24 0.33 12.66
CA TYR A 103 -6.70 0.34 12.54
C TYR A 103 -7.22 -0.88 11.77
N VAL A 104 -6.52 -1.32 10.73
CA VAL A 104 -6.84 -2.58 10.03
C VAL A 104 -6.76 -3.77 10.99
N ALA A 105 -5.74 -3.83 11.86
CA ALA A 105 -5.64 -4.89 12.88
C ALA A 105 -6.84 -4.87 13.85
N LEU A 106 -7.18 -3.68 14.38
CA LEU A 106 -8.29 -3.50 15.30
C LEU A 106 -9.63 -3.90 14.68
N LEU A 107 -9.91 -3.47 13.44
CA LEU A 107 -11.14 -3.82 12.72
C LEU A 107 -11.23 -5.32 12.41
N ARG A 108 -10.10 -6.01 12.30
CA ARG A 108 -10.01 -7.46 12.11
C ARG A 108 -10.03 -8.25 13.42
N GLY A 109 -10.00 -7.58 14.58
CA GLY A 109 -9.91 -8.23 15.89
C GLY A 109 -8.57 -8.95 16.12
N VAL A 110 -7.47 -8.48 15.52
CA VAL A 110 -6.12 -9.05 15.72
C VAL A 110 -5.21 -8.06 16.44
N ASP A 111 -4.29 -8.57 17.26
CA ASP A 111 -3.30 -7.75 17.97
C ASP A 111 -2.21 -7.26 16.98
N PRO A 112 -2.01 -5.93 16.83
CA PRO A 112 -0.98 -5.39 15.95
C PRO A 112 0.45 -5.58 16.47
N THR A 113 0.64 -5.86 17.76
CA THR A 113 1.96 -5.84 18.42
C THR A 113 2.84 -7.07 18.14
N PRO A 114 2.36 -8.32 18.35
CA PRO A 114 3.25 -9.48 18.30
C PRO A 114 3.52 -9.92 16.86
N VAL A 115 4.77 -10.28 16.54
CA VAL A 115 5.18 -10.84 15.23
C VAL A 115 5.78 -12.25 15.36
N PRO A 116 5.04 -13.23 15.91
CA PRO A 116 5.57 -14.55 16.28
C PRO A 116 6.09 -15.35 15.08
N LEU A 117 5.49 -15.19 13.90
CA LEU A 117 5.94 -15.86 12.67
C LEU A 117 7.38 -15.44 12.29
N ILE A 118 7.75 -14.19 12.53
CA ILE A 118 9.12 -13.70 12.29
C ILE A 118 10.09 -14.33 13.28
N ALA A 119 9.69 -14.46 14.56
CA ALA A 119 10.51 -15.11 15.58
C ALA A 119 10.73 -16.59 15.23
N GLY A 120 9.66 -17.33 14.90
CA GLY A 120 9.75 -18.74 14.50
C GLY A 120 10.60 -18.95 13.25
N LEU A 121 10.53 -18.07 12.25
CA LEU A 121 11.39 -18.16 11.07
C LEU A 121 12.88 -17.98 11.41
N LYS A 122 13.21 -17.07 12.35
CA LYS A 122 14.59 -16.88 12.80
C LYS A 122 15.12 -18.11 13.54
N GLU A 123 14.28 -18.75 14.36
CA GLU A 123 14.64 -19.99 15.03
C GLU A 123 14.91 -21.12 14.05
N GLU A 124 14.09 -21.26 13.00
CA GLU A 124 14.27 -22.29 11.98
C GLU A 124 15.58 -22.10 11.20
N ILE A 125 15.91 -20.86 10.83
CA ILE A 125 17.18 -20.54 10.15
C ILE A 125 18.37 -20.86 11.05
N ALA A 126 18.27 -20.63 12.37
CA ALA A 126 19.35 -20.91 13.31
C ALA A 126 19.59 -22.41 13.57
N ARG A 127 18.66 -23.28 13.16
CA ARG A 127 18.79 -24.74 13.27
C ARG A 127 19.53 -25.40 12.10
N GLY A 128 19.76 -24.66 11.01
CA GLY A 128 20.54 -25.09 9.84
C GLY A 128 21.96 -24.56 9.87
#